data_AF-A0A1M3H996-F1
#
_entry.id   AF-A0A1M3H996-F1
#
_cell.length_a   1.000
_cell.length_b   1.000
_cell.length_c   1.000
_cell.angle_alpha   90.00
_cell.angle_beta   90.00
_cell.angle_gamma   90.00
#
_symmetry.space_group_name_H-M   'P 1'
#
loop_
_entity.id
_entity.type
_entity.pdbx_description
1 polymer ?
#
loop_
_entity_poly.entity_id
_entity_poly.type
_entity_poly.pdbx_seq_one_letter_code
_entity_poly.pdbx_strand_id
1 'polypeptide(L)'
;MKKSRYYLPFLLSLFMLPALNMRAADYTPANHEPLSKEAIAHMTKEEKQARLEEIKARVDEIKAMDKSTLTKEDRKALRKELKSMHREARYVTGVFISAGALIIIILLLIIII
;
A
#
# COMPACT_ATOMS: atom_id res chain seq x y z
N MET A 1 -7.53 -12.51 -58.90
CA MET A 1 -7.55 -12.12 -57.47
C MET A 1 -8.82 -12.62 -56.77
N LYS A 2 -8.89 -13.87 -56.29
CA LYS A 2 -10.11 -14.40 -55.61
C LYS A 2 -9.82 -15.46 -54.51
N LYS A 3 -8.66 -15.43 -53.85
CA LYS A 3 -8.36 -16.35 -52.73
C LYS A 3 -8.28 -15.67 -51.36
N SER A 4 -8.21 -14.34 -51.28
CA SER A 4 -8.11 -13.64 -49.98
C SER A 4 -9.44 -13.43 -49.24
N ARG A 5 -10.58 -13.73 -49.88
CA ARG A 5 -11.93 -13.49 -49.31
C ARG A 5 -12.29 -14.40 -48.13
N TYR A 6 -11.64 -15.55 -48.00
CA TYR A 6 -11.88 -16.49 -46.89
C TYR A 6 -10.99 -16.24 -45.67
N TYR A 7 -9.91 -15.46 -45.81
CA TYR A 7 -9.05 -15.12 -44.67
C TYR A 7 -9.62 -13.96 -43.84
N LEU A 8 -10.48 -13.13 -44.42
CA LEU A 8 -11.10 -11.98 -43.73
C LEU A 8 -11.98 -12.39 -42.52
N PRO A 9 -12.89 -13.40 -42.62
CA PRO A 9 -13.61 -13.87 -41.44
C PRO A 9 -12.75 -14.70 -40.48
N PHE A 10 -11.71 -15.38 -40.98
CA PHE A 10 -10.78 -16.17 -40.16
C PHE A 10 -9.84 -15.30 -39.31
N LEU A 11 -9.42 -14.14 -39.82
CA LEU A 11 -8.63 -13.16 -39.09
C LEU A 11 -9.47 -12.44 -38.02
N LEU A 12 -10.77 -12.24 -38.29
CA LEU A 12 -11.71 -11.61 -37.35
C LEU A 12 -12.02 -12.52 -36.15
N SER A 13 -12.12 -13.84 -36.34
CA SER A 13 -12.35 -14.78 -35.23
C SER A 13 -11.14 -14.94 -34.29
N LEU A 14 -9.92 -14.66 -34.77
CA LEU A 14 -8.70 -14.77 -33.97
C LEU A 14 -8.51 -13.57 -33.02
N PHE A 15 -9.20 -12.44 -33.27
CA PHE A 15 -9.12 -11.25 -32.43
C PHE A 15 -10.08 -11.26 -31.21
N MET A 16 -10.96 -12.27 -31.10
CA MET A 16 -11.96 -12.38 -30.03
C MET A 16 -11.52 -13.18 -28.79
N LEU A 17 -10.25 -13.62 -28.72
CA LEU A 17 -9.77 -14.62 -27.74
C LEU A 17 -8.80 -14.14 -26.65
N PRO A 18 -8.90 -12.91 -26.11
CA PRO A 18 -8.56 -12.81 -24.68
C PRO A 18 -9.48 -11.87 -23.90
N ALA A 19 -10.76 -12.21 -23.77
CA ALA A 19 -11.63 -11.65 -22.72
C ALA A 19 -11.51 -12.39 -21.38
N LEU A 20 -10.47 -13.23 -21.20
CA LEU A 20 -10.29 -14.10 -20.04
C LEU A 20 -9.05 -13.78 -19.19
N ASN A 21 -8.59 -12.53 -19.24
CA ASN A 21 -7.68 -11.99 -18.22
C ASN A 21 -8.44 -11.08 -17.26
N MET A 22 -9.56 -11.57 -16.71
CA MET A 22 -10.11 -10.99 -15.49
C MET A 22 -9.19 -11.45 -14.36
N ARG A 23 -8.17 -10.63 -14.10
CA ARG A 23 -7.28 -10.80 -12.96
C ARG A 23 -8.17 -10.73 -11.73
N ALA A 24 -8.36 -11.88 -11.07
CA ALA A 24 -9.06 -11.94 -9.80
C ALA A 24 -8.43 -10.89 -8.90
N ALA A 25 -9.24 -9.95 -8.42
CA ALA A 25 -8.83 -9.07 -7.34
C ALA A 25 -8.44 -9.99 -6.19
N ASP A 26 -7.16 -10.01 -5.84
CA ASP A 26 -6.65 -10.76 -4.71
C ASP A 26 -7.43 -10.28 -3.47
N TYR A 27 -8.45 -11.04 -3.08
CA TYR A 27 -9.09 -10.88 -1.78
C TYR A 27 -8.09 -11.40 -0.76
N THR A 28 -7.17 -10.54 -0.36
CA THR A 28 -6.32 -10.76 0.80
C THR A 28 -7.15 -10.41 2.04
N PRO A 29 -7.43 -11.38 2.93
CA PRO A 29 -8.15 -11.09 4.16
C PRO A 29 -7.28 -10.14 5.00
N ALA A 30 -7.77 -8.92 5.22
CA ALA A 30 -7.44 -7.94 6.26
C ALA A 30 -6.07 -8.05 6.96
N ASN A 31 -5.01 -8.33 6.22
CA ASN A 31 -3.64 -8.21 6.70
C ASN A 31 -3.19 -6.85 6.20
N HIS A 32 -3.16 -5.88 7.10
CA HIS A 32 -2.67 -4.55 6.83
C HIS A 32 -1.16 -4.65 6.54
N GLU A 33 -0.82 -4.93 5.29
CA GLU A 33 0.54 -4.94 4.80
C GLU A 33 1.05 -3.49 4.84
N PRO A 34 2.11 -3.21 5.62
CA PRO A 34 2.59 -1.85 5.77
C PRO A 34 3.11 -1.33 4.43
N LEU A 35 2.77 -0.08 4.09
CA LEU A 35 3.35 0.58 2.92
C LEU A 35 4.89 0.58 3.00
N SER A 36 5.53 0.43 1.85
CA SER A 36 6.99 0.52 1.75
C SER A 36 7.45 1.94 2.13
N LYS A 37 8.67 2.05 2.68
CA LYS A 37 9.23 3.35 3.07
C LYS A 37 9.37 4.29 1.87
N GLU A 38 9.64 3.75 0.69
CA GLU A 38 9.74 4.49 -0.57
C GLU A 38 8.37 5.07 -0.97
N ALA A 39 7.31 4.25 -0.92
CA ALA A 39 5.96 4.74 -1.20
C ALA A 39 5.56 5.87 -0.26
N ILE A 40 5.82 5.73 1.05
CA ILE A 40 5.53 6.77 2.05
C ILE A 40 6.36 8.05 1.81
N ALA A 41 7.57 7.93 1.28
CA ALA A 41 8.42 9.08 0.98
C ALA A 41 7.88 9.94 -0.17
N HIS A 42 7.25 9.31 -1.17
CA HIS A 42 6.69 9.98 -2.33
C HIS A 42 5.27 10.53 -2.13
N MET A 43 4.61 10.22 -1.00
CA MET A 43 3.27 10.72 -0.71
C MET A 43 3.24 12.22 -0.41
N THR A 44 2.17 12.87 -0.87
CA THR A 44 1.84 14.26 -0.53
C THR A 44 1.46 14.41 0.94
N LYS A 45 1.34 15.64 1.45
CA LYS A 45 0.93 15.87 2.85
C LYS A 45 -0.51 15.41 3.07
N GLU A 46 -1.37 15.63 2.08
CA GLU A 46 -2.78 15.27 2.07
C GLU A 46 -2.94 13.75 2.09
N GLU A 47 -2.18 13.03 1.27
CA GLU A 47 -2.17 11.57 1.26
C GLU A 47 -1.65 10.98 2.58
N LYS A 48 -0.60 11.57 3.16
CA LYS A 48 -0.10 11.17 4.48
C LYS A 48 -1.15 11.36 5.56
N GLN A 49 -1.86 12.49 5.54
CA GLN A 49 -2.91 12.78 6.49
C GLN A 49 -4.07 11.79 6.36
N ALA A 50 -4.55 11.54 5.14
CA ALA A 50 -5.58 10.53 4.88
C ALA A 50 -5.16 9.14 5.38
N ARG A 51 -3.87 8.79 5.20
CA ARG A 51 -3.37 7.49 5.66
C ARG A 51 -3.27 7.38 7.20
N LEU A 52 -2.96 8.48 7.88
CA LEU A 52 -2.99 8.52 9.35
C LEU A 52 -4.41 8.39 9.90
N GLU A 53 -5.39 8.98 9.23
CA GLU A 53 -6.80 8.87 9.60
C GLU A 53 -7.32 7.44 9.46
N GLU A 54 -6.92 6.74 8.39
CA GLU A 54 -7.27 5.34 8.19
C GLU A 54 -6.63 4.43 9.26
N ILE A 55 -5.34 4.62 9.54
CA ILE A 55 -4.66 3.90 10.63
C ILE A 55 -5.36 4.14 11.97
N LYS A 56 -5.76 5.39 12.24
CA LYS A 56 -6.47 5.75 13.47
C LYS A 56 -7.83 5.04 13.55
N ALA A 57 -8.62 5.06 12.48
CA ALA A 57 -9.91 4.39 12.42
C ALA A 57 -9.78 2.89 12.71
N ARG A 58 -8.79 2.22 12.12
CA ARG A 58 -8.55 0.79 12.35
C ARG A 58 -8.08 0.48 13.77
N VAL A 59 -7.24 1.33 14.35
CA VAL A 59 -6.81 1.19 15.75
C VAL A 59 -8.01 1.33 16.69
N ASP A 60 -8.90 2.30 16.44
CA ASP A 60 -10.10 2.52 17.25
C ASP A 60 -11.08 1.35 17.13
N GLU A 61 -11.25 0.77 15.94
CA GLU A 61 -12.02 -0.45 15.72
C GLU A 61 -11.46 -1.63 16.54
N ILE A 62 -10.14 -1.90 16.44
CA ILE A 62 -9.49 -2.97 17.21
C ILE A 62 -9.60 -2.70 18.72
N LYS A 63 -9.56 -1.44 19.14
CA LYS A 63 -9.69 -1.05 20.55
C LYS A 63 -11.09 -1.35 21.07
N ALA A 64 -12.13 -0.98 20.32
CA ALA A 64 -13.53 -1.17 20.65
C ALA A 64 -14.00 -2.63 20.59
N MET A 65 -13.28 -3.48 19.85
CA MET A 65 -13.59 -4.90 19.74
C MET A 65 -13.55 -5.62 21.10
N ASP A 66 -14.56 -6.45 21.38
CA ASP A 66 -14.52 -7.37 22.52
C ASP A 66 -13.51 -8.49 22.26
N LYS A 67 -12.52 -8.59 23.13
CA LYS A 67 -11.37 -9.50 23.00
C LYS A 67 -11.46 -10.70 23.96
N SER A 68 -12.53 -10.77 24.76
CA SER A 68 -12.72 -11.79 25.79
C SER A 68 -12.87 -13.20 25.21
N THR A 69 -13.51 -13.30 24.05
CA THR A 69 -13.79 -14.56 23.33
C THR A 69 -12.69 -14.99 22.37
N LEU A 70 -11.68 -14.14 22.13
CA LEU A 70 -10.63 -14.42 21.15
C LEU A 70 -9.64 -15.49 21.62
N THR A 71 -9.15 -16.30 20.68
CA THR A 71 -8.09 -17.28 20.95
C THR A 71 -6.74 -16.59 21.21
N LYS A 72 -5.73 -17.34 21.65
CA LYS A 72 -4.39 -16.77 21.86
C LYS A 72 -3.78 -16.33 20.52
N GLU A 73 -4.08 -17.06 19.47
CA GLU A 73 -3.65 -16.88 18.10
C GLU A 73 -4.25 -15.59 17.51
N ASP A 74 -5.56 -15.39 17.66
CA ASP A 74 -6.27 -14.19 17.18
C ASP A 74 -5.75 -12.93 17.87
N ARG A 75 -5.57 -12.99 19.19
CA ARG A 75 -4.96 -11.88 19.96
C ARG A 75 -3.52 -11.61 19.53
N LYS A 76 -2.78 -12.64 19.10
CA LYS A 76 -1.42 -12.46 18.58
C LYS A 76 -1.44 -11.81 17.19
N ALA A 77 -2.40 -12.15 16.35
CA ALA A 77 -2.61 -11.51 15.05
C ALA A 77 -2.94 -10.02 15.20
N LEU A 78 -3.92 -9.67 16.05
CA LEU A 78 -4.28 -8.27 16.33
C LEU A 78 -3.11 -7.45 16.88
N ARG A 79 -2.28 -8.03 17.76
CA ARG A 79 -1.07 -7.35 18.25
C ARG A 79 -0.04 -7.13 17.14
N LYS A 80 0.10 -8.06 16.20
CA LYS A 80 1.01 -7.89 15.06
C LYS A 80 0.53 -6.77 14.14
N GLU A 81 -0.77 -6.71 13.87
CA GLU A 81 -1.43 -5.67 13.08
C GLU A 81 -1.28 -4.29 13.74
N LEU A 82 -1.58 -4.16 15.03
CA LEU A 82 -1.34 -2.91 15.78
C LEU A 82 0.13 -2.48 15.72
N LYS A 83 1.07 -3.44 15.79
CA LYS A 83 2.51 -3.16 15.72
C LYS A 83 2.95 -2.75 14.31
N SER A 84 2.35 -3.28 13.23
CA SER A 84 2.63 -2.84 11.86
C SER A 84 2.11 -1.43 11.63
N MET A 85 0.85 -1.15 12.00
CA MET A 85 0.23 0.17 11.90
C MET A 85 1.00 1.23 12.70
N HIS A 86 1.47 0.92 13.91
CA HIS A 86 2.28 1.85 14.70
C HIS A 86 3.65 2.15 14.04
N ARG A 87 4.24 1.17 13.34
CA ARG A 87 5.45 1.42 12.55
C ARG A 87 5.13 2.34 11.38
N GLU A 88 4.11 1.99 10.58
CA GLU A 88 3.66 2.78 9.44
C GLU A 88 3.36 4.23 9.83
N ALA A 89 2.56 4.46 10.88
CA ALA A 89 2.27 5.80 11.38
C ALA A 89 3.53 6.59 11.78
N ARG A 90 4.57 5.94 12.31
CA ARG A 90 5.86 6.60 12.59
C ARG A 90 6.63 6.95 11.33
N TYR A 91 6.52 6.16 10.26
CA TYR A 91 7.06 6.54 8.96
C TYR A 91 6.24 7.68 8.34
N VAL A 92 4.91 7.64 8.45
CA VAL A 92 4.06 8.67 7.85
C VAL A 92 4.19 10.02 8.59
N THR A 93 4.29 10.02 9.92
CA THR A 93 4.46 11.24 10.75
C THR A 93 5.92 11.69 10.90
N GLY A 94 6.87 10.77 10.80
CA GLY A 94 8.26 11.00 11.17
C GLY A 94 9.05 11.75 10.12
N VAL A 95 9.68 12.85 10.55
CA VAL A 95 10.78 13.55 9.89
C VAL A 95 11.82 12.53 9.40
N PHE A 96 11.68 12.06 8.17
CA PHE A 96 12.81 11.49 7.47
C PHE A 96 13.70 12.66 7.11
N ILE A 97 14.83 12.76 7.78
CA ILE A 97 15.98 13.40 7.15
C ILE A 97 16.29 12.49 5.95
N SER A 98 15.68 12.81 4.80
CA SER A 98 16.03 12.17 3.53
C SER A 98 17.54 12.33 3.34
N ALA A 99 18.19 11.45 2.58
CA ALA A 99 19.61 11.65 2.29
C ALA A 99 19.91 13.08 1.79
N GLY A 100 18.98 13.68 1.04
CA GLY A 100 19.05 15.09 0.63
C GLY A 100 18.91 16.08 1.78
N ALA A 101 17.97 15.87 2.71
CA ALA A 101 17.84 16.71 3.90
C ALA A 101 19.05 16.58 4.85
N LEU A 102 19.70 15.41 4.89
CA LEU A 102 20.92 15.18 5.68
C LEU A 102 22.07 15.99 5.09
N ILE A 103 22.21 15.97 3.75
CA ILE A 103 23.17 16.80 3.02
C ILE A 103 22.91 18.28 3.30
N ILE A 104 21.66 18.75 3.27
CA ILE A 104 21.31 20.15 3.57
C ILE A 104 21.71 20.52 5.02
N ILE A 105 21.43 19.66 6.01
CA ILE A 105 21.81 19.89 7.41
C ILE A 105 23.35 19.95 7.56
N ILE A 106 24.08 19.04 6.90
CA ILE A 106 25.55 19.02 6.92
C ILE A 106 26.12 20.30 6.28
N LEU A 107 25.57 20.75 5.16
CA LEU A 107 25.99 22.00 4.50
C LEU A 107 25.75 23.22 5.39
N LEU A 108 24.61 23.29 6.07
CA LEU A 108 24.32 24.39 7.01
C LEU A 108 25.29 24.42 8.20
N LEU A 109 25.70 23.26 8.72
CA LEU A 109 26.71 23.18 9.79
C LEU A 109 28.09 23.68 9.33
N ILE A 110 28.47 23.41 8.09
CA ILE A 110 29.74 23.92 7.50
C ILE A 110 29.71 25.44 7.30
N ILE A 111 28.54 26.02 7.02
CA ILE A 111 28.39 27.47 6.80
C ILE A 111 28.34 28.25 8.13
N ILE A 112 27.81 27.64 9.19
CA ILE A 112 27.63 28.28 10.50
C ILE A 112 28.86 28.14 11.41
N ILE A 113 29.64 27.06 11.26
CA ILE A 113 30.97 26.90 11.89
C ILE A 113 31.96 27.82 11.20
#